data_AF-A0A7H0Y279-F1
#
_entry.id   AF-A0A7H0Y279-F1
#
_cell.length_a   1.000
_cell.length_b   1.000
_cell.length_c   1.000
_cell.angle_alpha   90.00
_cell.angle_beta   90.00
_cell.angle_gamma   90.00
#
_symmetry.space_group_name_H-M   'P 1'
#
loop_
_entity.id
_entity.type
_entity.pdbx_description
1 polymer ?
#
loop_
_entity_poly.entity_id
_entity_poly.type
_entity_poly.pdbx_seq_one_letter_code
_entity_poly.pdbx_strand_id
1 'polypeptide(L)'
;MKGIVDLNETELCLACGDLVIKFAKTHGQNIMESQENCHRKTNDQVESLSCMCCENEIEAKDTYYELTVNDDVLDSIADRIERDIGGCTWCEGEERGHLVHLFNNDSYDKDSRMDPPEGISVSEYLSDKDVPEELYQLMCDHLQCPCGNGREDDHDYMNHGLFNLHDDIYTKRYVAEYWGHDYEEFLSFSEKYGETIEVETLKEFKVYLSQYPMLALKQTSSAPRCLLKKVGAIFLGNRLYEIGKFKEDYLSSFLIKYKTEKYSFISSYRY
;
A
#
# COMPACT_ATOMS: atom_id res chain seq x y z
N MET A 1 -13.58 8.34 -23.52
CA MET A 1 -12.34 9.13 -23.59
C MET A 1 -11.22 8.14 -23.85
N LYS A 2 -10.36 8.37 -24.83
CA LYS A 2 -9.26 7.46 -25.13
C LYS A 2 -8.12 7.81 -24.15
N GLY A 3 -7.66 6.82 -23.40
CA GLY A 3 -6.46 7.01 -22.57
C GLY A 3 -5.26 7.31 -23.46
N ILE A 4 -4.31 8.06 -22.93
CA ILE A 4 -2.97 8.20 -23.48
C ILE A 4 -2.21 6.93 -23.09
N VAL A 5 -1.67 6.24 -24.09
CA VAL A 5 -0.91 4.99 -23.93
C VAL A 5 0.56 5.17 -24.29
N ASP A 6 0.90 6.27 -24.97
CA ASP A 6 2.24 6.62 -25.41
C ASP A 6 2.32 8.16 -25.47
N LEU A 7 3.50 8.71 -25.20
CA LEU A 7 3.83 10.13 -25.34
C LEU A 7 4.97 10.37 -26.33
N ASN A 8 5.29 9.40 -27.19
CA ASN A 8 6.21 9.56 -28.31
C ASN A 8 5.45 10.07 -29.55
N GLU A 9 5.88 11.21 -30.10
CA GLU A 9 5.28 11.84 -31.29
C GLU A 9 3.75 12.05 -31.16
N THR A 10 3.29 12.42 -29.97
CA THR A 10 1.88 12.49 -29.62
C THR A 10 1.31 13.90 -29.81
N GLU A 11 0.22 13.99 -30.55
CA GLU A 11 -0.50 15.24 -30.79
C GLU A 11 -1.70 15.39 -29.84
N LEU A 12 -1.66 16.43 -29.00
CA LEU A 12 -2.70 16.71 -28.02
C LEU A 12 -3.31 18.10 -28.25
N CYS A 13 -4.64 18.21 -28.17
CA CYS A 13 -5.29 19.51 -28.10
C CYS A 13 -4.80 20.28 -26.86
N LEU A 14 -5.04 21.60 -26.84
CA LEU A 14 -4.59 22.47 -25.77
C LEU A 14 -4.94 21.93 -24.36
N ALA A 15 -6.17 21.46 -24.16
CA ALA A 15 -6.63 20.96 -22.87
C ALA A 15 -5.93 19.67 -22.43
N CYS A 16 -5.79 18.69 -23.32
CA CYS A 16 -5.12 17.43 -23.02
C CYS A 16 -3.61 17.63 -22.81
N GLY A 17 -2.96 18.46 -23.62
CA GLY A 17 -1.54 18.74 -23.44
C GLY A 17 -1.25 19.54 -22.16
N ASP A 18 -2.09 20.51 -21.81
CA ASP A 18 -1.98 21.24 -20.53
C ASP A 18 -2.12 20.28 -19.34
N LEU A 19 -2.97 19.25 -19.45
CA LEU A 19 -3.11 18.20 -18.43
C LEU A 19 -1.81 17.42 -18.24
N VAL A 20 -1.18 16.96 -19.33
CA VAL A 20 0.10 16.21 -19.27
C VAL A 20 1.21 17.08 -18.69
N ILE A 21 1.34 18.32 -19.17
CA ILE A 21 2.36 19.27 -18.70
C ILE A 21 2.18 19.57 -17.22
N LYS A 22 0.93 19.80 -16.78
CA LYS A 22 0.62 20.05 -15.37
C LYS A 22 0.94 18.84 -14.52
N PHE A 23 0.55 17.64 -14.96
CA PHE A 23 0.87 16.38 -14.27
C PHE A 23 2.37 16.22 -14.09
N ALA A 24 3.15 16.25 -15.17
CA ALA A 24 4.61 16.13 -15.11
C ALA A 24 5.24 17.15 -14.14
N LYS A 25 4.75 18.40 -14.18
CA LYS A 25 5.22 19.47 -13.30
C LYS A 25 4.89 19.22 -11.83
N THR A 26 3.71 18.70 -11.51
CA THR A 26 3.33 18.30 -10.13
C THR A 26 4.28 17.24 -9.59
N HIS A 27 4.73 16.33 -10.44
CA HIS A 27 5.72 15.31 -10.09
C HIS A 27 7.18 15.77 -10.28
N GLY A 28 7.41 17.07 -10.52
CA GLY A 28 8.71 17.71 -10.51
C GLY A 28 9.51 17.58 -11.82
N GLN A 29 8.85 17.30 -12.93
CA GLN A 29 9.42 17.30 -14.27
C GLN A 29 8.87 18.47 -15.09
N ASN A 30 9.73 19.25 -15.75
CA ASN A 30 9.30 20.31 -16.66
C ASN A 30 9.54 19.89 -18.11
N ILE A 31 8.68 19.03 -18.64
CA ILE A 31 8.87 18.40 -19.96
C ILE A 31 8.99 19.41 -21.11
N MET A 32 8.36 20.59 -21.00
CA MET A 32 8.45 21.64 -22.02
C MET A 32 9.84 22.33 -22.07
N GLU A 33 10.61 22.27 -20.98
CA GLU A 33 11.96 22.81 -20.90
C GLU A 33 13.04 21.73 -20.99
N SER A 34 12.74 20.52 -20.50
CA SER A 34 13.71 19.42 -20.40
C SER A 34 13.72 18.48 -21.61
N GLN A 35 12.71 18.52 -22.47
CA GLN A 35 12.64 17.65 -23.67
C GLN A 35 12.67 18.51 -24.93
N GLU A 36 13.64 18.24 -25.81
CA GLU A 36 13.85 19.02 -27.03
C GLU A 36 12.64 18.96 -27.97
N ASN A 37 11.92 17.83 -28.01
CA ASN A 37 10.81 17.56 -28.93
C ASN A 37 9.42 17.80 -28.30
N CYS A 38 9.34 18.56 -27.20
CA CYS A 38 8.08 18.96 -26.60
C CYS A 38 7.76 20.41 -26.98
N HIS A 39 6.75 20.62 -27.82
CA HIS A 39 6.46 21.91 -28.40
C HIS A 39 4.98 22.25 -28.40
N ARG A 40 4.71 23.55 -28.26
CA ARG A 40 3.39 24.14 -28.52
C ARG A 40 3.37 24.67 -29.95
N LYS A 41 2.44 24.19 -30.77
CA LYS A 41 2.31 24.54 -32.19
C LYS A 41 0.92 25.11 -32.47
N THR A 42 0.82 25.83 -33.58
CA THR A 42 -0.45 26.27 -34.15
C THR A 42 -0.70 25.45 -35.41
N ASN A 43 -1.91 24.92 -35.60
CA ASN A 43 -2.25 24.18 -36.80
C ASN A 43 -2.32 25.14 -38.00
N ASP A 44 -1.24 25.25 -38.75
CA ASP A 44 -1.16 26.07 -39.96
C ASP A 44 -1.69 25.36 -41.22
N GLN A 45 -2.10 24.09 -41.09
CA GLN A 45 -2.53 23.25 -42.21
C GLN A 45 -4.05 23.36 -42.45
N VAL A 46 -4.47 23.01 -43.68
CA VAL A 46 -5.88 22.90 -44.07
C VAL A 46 -6.47 21.55 -43.67
N GLU A 47 -5.63 20.56 -43.38
CA GLU A 47 -6.03 19.22 -42.96
C GLU A 47 -6.35 19.20 -41.46
N SER A 48 -7.40 18.47 -41.08
CA SER A 48 -7.83 18.32 -39.69
C SER A 48 -6.90 17.35 -38.96
N LEU A 49 -6.24 17.84 -37.91
CA LEU A 49 -5.53 17.01 -36.93
C LEU A 49 -6.53 16.53 -35.88
N SER A 50 -6.25 15.42 -35.20
CA SER A 50 -7.10 14.90 -34.13
C SER A 50 -6.30 14.68 -32.86
N CYS A 51 -6.80 15.13 -31.72
CA CYS A 51 -6.16 14.88 -30.44
C CYS A 51 -6.11 13.38 -30.13
N MET A 52 -4.93 12.83 -29.86
CA MET A 52 -4.76 11.41 -29.57
C MET A 52 -5.42 10.94 -28.26
N CYS A 53 -5.72 11.88 -27.34
CA CYS A 53 -6.39 11.60 -26.07
C CYS A 53 -7.94 11.71 -26.16
N CYS A 54 -8.45 12.88 -26.56
CA CYS A 54 -9.91 13.10 -26.56
C CYS A 54 -10.58 12.87 -27.91
N GLU A 55 -9.82 12.58 -28.98
CA GLU A 55 -10.29 12.42 -30.36
C GLU A 55 -10.96 13.67 -30.97
N ASN A 56 -10.97 14.79 -30.24
CA ASN A 56 -11.47 16.06 -30.77
C ASN A 56 -10.59 16.52 -31.93
N GLU A 57 -11.23 17.02 -32.99
CA GLU A 57 -10.55 17.69 -34.10
C GLU A 57 -9.86 18.97 -33.60
N ILE A 58 -8.65 19.20 -34.11
CA ILE A 58 -7.83 20.39 -33.90
C ILE A 58 -7.97 21.22 -35.18
N GLU A 59 -8.77 22.27 -35.13
CA GLU A 59 -9.10 23.07 -36.31
C GLU A 59 -7.91 23.89 -36.79
N ALA A 60 -8.00 24.40 -38.02
CA ALA A 60 -7.00 25.34 -38.53
C ALA A 60 -6.91 26.57 -37.62
N LYS A 61 -5.68 26.95 -37.27
CA LYS A 61 -5.29 28.00 -36.30
C LYS A 61 -5.49 27.66 -34.83
N ASP A 62 -5.98 26.46 -34.50
CA ASP A 62 -5.99 26.01 -33.12
C ASP A 62 -4.57 25.76 -32.63
N THR A 63 -4.37 26.00 -31.34
CA THR A 63 -3.10 25.71 -30.68
C THR A 63 -3.16 24.30 -30.09
N TYR A 64 -2.09 23.54 -30.30
CA TYR A 64 -1.96 22.16 -29.83
C TYR A 64 -0.54 21.90 -29.32
N TYR A 65 -0.34 20.73 -28.74
CA TYR A 65 0.95 20.25 -28.29
C TYR A 65 1.39 19.05 -29.11
N GLU A 66 2.65 19.04 -29.50
CA GLU A 66 3.35 17.88 -30.02
C GLU A 66 4.38 17.49 -28.97
N LEU A 67 4.17 16.31 -28.38
CA LEU A 67 4.95 15.82 -27.26
C LEU A 67 5.70 14.57 -27.69
N THR A 68 7.01 14.57 -27.46
CA THR A 68 7.84 13.37 -27.37
C THR A 68 8.53 13.39 -26.02
N VAL A 69 8.09 12.52 -25.11
CA VAL A 69 8.63 12.39 -23.75
C VAL A 69 9.38 11.07 -23.64
N ASN A 70 10.66 11.12 -23.25
CA ASN A 70 11.45 9.90 -23.07
C ASN A 70 10.96 9.07 -21.89
N ASP A 71 11.02 7.74 -22.02
CA ASP A 71 10.65 6.78 -20.97
C ASP A 71 11.39 7.05 -19.65
N ASP A 72 12.69 7.41 -19.69
CA ASP A 72 13.46 7.77 -18.49
C ASP A 72 12.78 8.88 -17.63
N VAL A 73 12.07 9.81 -18.28
CA VAL A 73 11.34 10.88 -17.59
C VAL A 73 10.06 10.35 -16.98
N LEU A 74 9.35 9.46 -17.69
CA LEU A 74 8.14 8.80 -17.22
C LEU A 74 8.44 7.84 -16.07
N ASP A 75 9.50 7.05 -16.18
CA ASP A 75 10.09 6.22 -15.13
C ASP A 75 10.45 7.06 -13.91
N SER A 76 11.08 8.22 -14.10
CA SER A 76 11.39 9.11 -12.97
C SER A 76 10.14 9.66 -12.26
N ILE A 77 9.03 9.82 -12.98
CA ILE A 77 7.73 10.19 -12.38
C ILE A 77 7.14 8.97 -11.66
N ALA A 78 7.15 7.79 -12.29
CA ALA A 78 6.67 6.55 -11.72
C ALA A 78 7.40 6.19 -10.44
N ASP A 79 8.74 6.30 -10.41
CA ASP A 79 9.61 6.13 -9.23
C ASP A 79 9.19 6.98 -8.03
N ARG A 80 8.58 8.15 -8.28
CA ARG A 80 8.05 9.04 -7.22
C ARG A 80 6.69 8.59 -6.74
N ILE A 81 5.86 8.11 -7.65
CA ILE A 81 4.51 7.61 -7.40
C ILE A 81 4.56 6.28 -6.65
N GLU A 82 5.48 5.38 -7.00
CA GLU A 82 5.55 4.02 -6.48
C GLU A 82 6.27 3.87 -5.13
N ARG A 83 6.80 4.98 -4.56
CA ARG A 83 7.62 4.94 -3.33
C ARG A 83 6.94 4.28 -2.15
N ASP A 84 5.62 4.34 -2.07
CA ASP A 84 4.83 3.73 -1.01
C ASP A 84 4.19 2.40 -1.39
N ILE A 85 4.45 1.86 -2.58
CA ILE A 85 4.17 0.46 -2.88
C ILE A 85 5.02 -0.42 -1.97
N GLY A 86 4.36 -1.28 -1.20
CA GLY A 86 4.98 -2.30 -0.36
C GLY A 86 5.01 -3.66 -1.04
N GLY A 87 4.00 -3.96 -1.87
CA GLY A 87 3.93 -5.15 -2.71
C GLY A 87 2.75 -5.10 -3.67
N CYS A 88 2.57 -6.16 -4.45
CA CYS A 88 1.47 -6.34 -5.40
C CYS A 88 0.80 -7.72 -5.23
N THR A 89 -0.20 -8.01 -6.08
CA THR A 89 -0.86 -9.32 -6.17
C THR A 89 0.14 -10.49 -6.13
N TRP A 90 1.22 -10.41 -6.91
CA TRP A 90 2.15 -11.53 -7.14
C TRP A 90 3.13 -11.81 -5.99
N CYS A 91 3.35 -10.86 -5.10
CA CYS A 91 4.17 -11.07 -3.91
C CYS A 91 3.31 -11.11 -2.65
N GLU A 92 2.92 -9.94 -2.15
CA GLU A 92 2.13 -9.79 -0.94
C GLU A 92 0.75 -10.43 -1.09
N GLY A 93 0.06 -10.28 -2.23
CA GLY A 93 -1.27 -10.84 -2.43
C GLY A 93 -1.30 -12.37 -2.36
N GLU A 94 -0.43 -13.04 -3.12
CA GLU A 94 -0.32 -14.50 -3.16
C GLU A 94 0.11 -15.08 -1.81
N GLU A 95 1.12 -14.49 -1.16
CA GLU A 95 1.59 -14.98 0.14
C GLU A 95 0.50 -14.86 1.21
N ARG A 96 -0.16 -13.70 1.29
CA ARG A 96 -1.27 -13.47 2.23
C ARG A 96 -2.43 -14.41 1.94
N GLY A 97 -2.80 -14.55 0.66
CA GLY A 97 -3.88 -15.43 0.22
C GLY A 97 -3.61 -16.87 0.58
N HIS A 98 -2.37 -17.34 0.41
CA HIS A 98 -1.94 -18.67 0.82
C HIS A 98 -2.09 -18.89 2.33
N LEU A 99 -1.64 -17.93 3.14
CA LEU A 99 -1.75 -18.03 4.60
C LEU A 99 -3.21 -18.00 5.08
N VAL A 100 -4.04 -17.12 4.52
CA VAL A 100 -5.48 -17.08 4.80
C VAL A 100 -6.13 -18.41 4.41
N HIS A 101 -5.78 -18.98 3.25
CA HIS A 101 -6.28 -20.29 2.84
C HIS A 101 -5.90 -21.39 3.83
N LEU A 102 -4.63 -21.47 4.23
CA LEU A 102 -4.16 -22.45 5.21
C LEU A 102 -4.91 -22.32 6.54
N PHE A 103 -5.10 -21.11 7.03
CA PHE A 103 -5.83 -20.83 8.26
C PHE A 103 -7.31 -21.24 8.15
N ASN A 104 -7.96 -20.88 7.04
CA ASN A 104 -9.39 -21.12 6.81
C ASN A 104 -9.76 -22.56 6.46
N ASN A 105 -8.78 -23.42 6.20
CA ASN A 105 -9.01 -24.82 5.86
C ASN A 105 -8.94 -25.73 7.10
N ASP A 106 -8.98 -25.17 8.32
CA ASP A 106 -9.15 -25.95 9.54
C ASP A 106 -10.58 -26.52 9.62
N SER A 107 -10.69 -27.84 9.57
CA SER A 107 -11.96 -28.56 9.65
C SER A 107 -12.71 -28.41 10.99
N TYR A 108 -12.02 -27.93 12.04
CA TYR A 108 -12.56 -27.84 13.40
C TYR A 108 -12.99 -26.43 13.82
N ASP A 109 -12.65 -25.37 13.07
CA ASP A 109 -13.03 -23.99 13.38
C ASP A 109 -13.55 -23.24 12.14
N LYS A 110 -14.87 -23.32 11.93
CA LYS A 110 -15.55 -22.64 10.81
C LYS A 110 -16.01 -21.23 11.16
N ASP A 111 -15.98 -20.85 12.43
CA ASP A 111 -16.54 -19.58 12.92
C ASP A 111 -15.48 -18.46 13.00
N SER A 112 -14.20 -18.82 12.99
CA SER A 112 -13.08 -17.87 13.09
C SER A 112 -12.41 -17.52 11.75
N ARG A 113 -13.08 -17.76 10.60
CA ARG A 113 -12.44 -17.61 9.28
C ARG A 113 -12.01 -16.17 8.99
N MET A 114 -10.84 -16.03 8.38
CA MET A 114 -10.29 -14.76 7.90
C MET A 114 -10.81 -14.43 6.51
N ASP A 115 -11.08 -13.16 6.25
CA ASP A 115 -11.39 -12.68 4.90
C ASP A 115 -10.12 -12.74 4.04
N PRO A 116 -10.26 -12.89 2.70
CA PRO A 116 -9.11 -12.78 1.80
C PRO A 116 -8.43 -11.41 1.94
N PRO A 117 -7.11 -11.32 1.70
CA PRO A 117 -6.43 -10.04 1.71
C PRO A 117 -7.01 -9.13 0.62
N GLU A 118 -7.35 -7.90 1.01
CA GLU A 118 -7.81 -6.86 0.08
C GLU A 118 -6.65 -5.88 -0.19
N GLY A 119 -6.34 -5.68 -1.47
CA GLY A 119 -5.49 -4.60 -1.94
C GLY A 119 -6.32 -3.40 -2.41
N ILE A 120 -5.62 -2.34 -2.82
CA ILE A 120 -6.22 -1.25 -3.60
C ILE A 120 -5.90 -1.49 -5.07
N SER A 121 -6.85 -1.25 -5.97
CA SER A 121 -6.58 -1.43 -7.40
C SER A 121 -5.53 -0.42 -7.88
N VAL A 122 -4.76 -0.75 -8.92
CA VAL A 122 -3.81 0.19 -9.55
C VAL A 122 -4.51 1.50 -9.96
N SER A 123 -5.73 1.42 -10.50
CA SER A 123 -6.53 2.60 -10.86
C SER A 123 -6.87 3.49 -9.65
N GLU A 124 -7.28 2.90 -8.52
CA GLU A 124 -7.55 3.64 -7.27
C GLU A 124 -6.26 4.25 -6.71
N TYR A 125 -5.17 3.47 -6.71
CA TYR A 125 -3.87 3.93 -6.27
C TYR A 125 -3.36 5.12 -7.09
N LEU A 126 -3.45 5.07 -8.42
CA LEU A 126 -3.04 6.18 -9.29
C LEU A 126 -3.90 7.43 -9.04
N SER A 127 -5.20 7.25 -8.78
CA SER A 127 -6.09 8.36 -8.40
C SER A 127 -5.64 9.05 -7.11
N ASP A 128 -5.31 8.27 -6.09
CA ASP A 128 -4.81 8.75 -4.80
C ASP A 128 -3.44 9.47 -4.91
N LYS A 129 -2.75 9.29 -6.04
CA LYS A 129 -1.46 9.91 -6.35
C LYS A 129 -1.56 11.11 -7.28
N ASP A 130 -2.77 11.65 -7.45
CA ASP A 130 -3.06 12.79 -8.32
C ASP A 130 -2.71 12.53 -9.80
N VAL A 131 -2.70 11.27 -10.23
CA VAL A 131 -2.54 10.91 -11.64
C VAL A 131 -3.88 11.13 -12.35
N PRO A 132 -3.92 11.85 -13.48
CA PRO A 132 -5.14 11.95 -14.29
C PRO A 132 -5.53 10.60 -14.90
N GLU A 133 -6.83 10.33 -15.00
CA GLU A 133 -7.37 9.07 -15.54
C GLU A 133 -6.88 8.79 -16.98
N GLU A 134 -6.72 9.85 -17.78
CA GLU A 134 -6.18 9.80 -19.14
C GLU A 134 -4.78 9.19 -19.19
N LEU A 135 -4.01 9.28 -18.10
CA LEU A 135 -2.63 8.80 -18.03
C LEU A 135 -2.49 7.45 -17.33
N TYR A 136 -3.58 6.85 -16.84
CA TYR A 136 -3.47 5.62 -16.07
C TYR A 136 -2.82 4.47 -16.85
N GLN A 137 -3.23 4.28 -18.11
CA GLN A 137 -2.68 3.20 -18.93
C GLN A 137 -1.21 3.42 -19.26
N LEU A 138 -0.81 4.65 -19.58
CA LEU A 138 0.61 4.99 -19.73
C LEU A 138 1.39 4.68 -18.45
N MET A 139 0.90 5.11 -17.29
CA MET A 139 1.62 4.92 -16.03
C MET A 139 1.73 3.45 -15.61
N CYS A 140 0.77 2.59 -15.97
CA CYS A 140 0.85 1.14 -15.74
C CYS A 140 2.13 0.52 -16.30
N ASP A 141 2.58 0.97 -17.46
CA ASP A 141 3.77 0.44 -18.15
C ASP A 141 5.07 0.89 -17.47
N HIS A 142 5.01 1.97 -16.68
CA HIS A 142 6.14 2.53 -15.94
C HIS A 142 6.15 2.19 -14.45
N LEU A 143 5.08 1.64 -13.87
CA LEU A 143 5.07 1.27 -12.45
C LEU A 143 5.91 0.02 -12.18
N GLN A 144 6.63 -0.01 -11.06
CA GLN A 144 7.38 -1.18 -10.61
C GLN A 144 7.11 -1.51 -9.14
N CYS A 145 6.83 -2.78 -8.88
CA CYS A 145 6.74 -3.34 -7.54
C CYS A 145 8.16 -3.59 -6.98
N PRO A 146 8.39 -3.47 -5.66
CA PRO A 146 9.66 -3.88 -5.05
C PRO A 146 10.08 -5.34 -5.31
N CYS A 147 9.14 -6.22 -5.69
CA CYS A 147 9.44 -7.60 -6.08
C CYS A 147 9.89 -7.76 -7.55
N GLY A 148 9.99 -6.68 -8.32
CA GLY A 148 10.41 -6.65 -9.72
C GLY A 148 9.28 -6.66 -10.76
N ASN A 149 8.04 -6.99 -10.38
CA ASN A 149 6.90 -6.98 -11.32
C ASN A 149 6.52 -5.56 -11.76
N GLY A 150 6.11 -5.37 -13.02
CA GLY A 150 5.66 -4.08 -13.56
C GLY A 150 6.50 -3.62 -14.75
N ARG A 151 7.59 -2.89 -14.50
CA ARG A 151 8.37 -2.17 -15.54
C ARG A 151 9.31 -3.04 -16.40
N GLU A 152 9.68 -4.25 -15.98
CA GLU A 152 10.64 -5.09 -16.71
C GLU A 152 9.99 -6.26 -17.43
N ASP A 153 10.22 -6.34 -18.75
CA ASP A 153 9.91 -7.49 -19.60
C ASP A 153 11.05 -8.52 -19.52
N ASP A 154 11.38 -8.99 -18.31
CA ASP A 154 12.32 -10.10 -18.17
C ASP A 154 11.59 -11.40 -18.55
N HIS A 155 11.53 -11.65 -19.86
CA HIS A 155 10.87 -12.79 -20.50
C HIS A 155 11.29 -14.16 -19.93
N ASP A 156 12.40 -14.25 -19.19
CA ASP A 156 12.89 -15.48 -18.56
C ASP A 156 12.20 -15.80 -17.21
N TYR A 157 11.48 -14.86 -16.61
CA TYR A 157 10.74 -15.05 -15.36
C TYR A 157 9.23 -14.97 -15.60
N MET A 158 8.53 -16.06 -15.33
CA MET A 158 7.09 -16.26 -15.56
C MET A 158 6.16 -15.28 -14.81
N ASN A 159 6.70 -14.34 -14.01
CA ASN A 159 5.96 -13.51 -13.06
C ASN A 159 6.29 -11.99 -13.12
N HIS A 160 6.83 -11.48 -14.24
CA HIS A 160 7.12 -10.03 -14.41
C HIS A 160 6.27 -9.42 -15.52
N GLY A 161 4.95 -9.38 -15.30
CA GLY A 161 4.04 -8.72 -16.22
C GLY A 161 3.92 -7.22 -15.93
N LEU A 162 3.53 -6.46 -16.95
CA LEU A 162 3.04 -5.08 -16.79
C LEU A 162 1.83 -5.05 -15.85
N PHE A 163 1.67 -3.97 -15.09
CA PHE A 163 0.50 -3.79 -14.26
C PHE A 163 -0.76 -3.55 -15.09
N ASN A 164 -1.87 -4.18 -14.69
CA ASN A 164 -3.21 -3.81 -15.15
C ASN A 164 -3.87 -2.85 -14.15
N LEU A 165 -4.78 -1.99 -14.62
CA LEU A 165 -5.60 -1.10 -13.79
C LEU A 165 -6.39 -1.80 -12.67
N HIS A 166 -6.64 -3.09 -12.83
CA HIS A 166 -7.36 -3.94 -11.88
C HIS A 166 -6.47 -4.80 -10.99
N ASP A 167 -5.14 -4.76 -11.18
CA ASP A 167 -4.23 -5.47 -10.28
C ASP A 167 -4.25 -4.81 -8.89
N ASP A 168 -3.96 -5.61 -7.86
CA ASP A 168 -3.92 -5.14 -6.49
C ASP A 168 -2.51 -4.63 -6.13
N ILE A 169 -2.47 -3.44 -5.56
CA ILE A 169 -1.32 -2.84 -4.89
C ILE A 169 -1.54 -2.89 -3.38
N TYR A 170 -0.49 -3.26 -2.66
CA TYR A 170 -0.42 -3.22 -1.20
C TYR A 170 0.58 -2.14 -0.81
N THR A 171 0.11 -1.04 -0.23
CA THR A 171 1.00 0.03 0.25
C THR A 171 1.89 -0.46 1.40
N LYS A 172 3.06 0.14 1.61
CA LYS A 172 3.96 -0.16 2.74
C LYS A 172 3.23 -0.12 4.08
N ARG A 173 2.29 0.82 4.24
CA ARG A 173 1.43 0.90 5.42
C ARG A 173 0.55 -0.35 5.55
N TYR A 174 -0.19 -0.73 4.50
CA TYR A 174 -0.99 -1.95 4.52
C TYR A 174 -0.15 -3.21 4.71
N VAL A 175 1.09 -3.19 4.22
CA VAL A 175 2.01 -4.30 4.43
C VAL A 175 2.35 -4.44 5.92
N ALA A 176 2.79 -3.36 6.55
CA ALA A 176 3.12 -3.32 7.96
C ALA A 176 1.91 -3.62 8.88
N GLU A 177 0.73 -3.11 8.54
CA GLU A 177 -0.51 -3.34 9.31
C GLU A 177 -0.94 -4.81 9.28
N TYR A 178 -0.72 -5.51 8.17
CA TYR A 178 -1.09 -6.92 8.04
C TYR A 178 -0.14 -7.85 8.80
N TRP A 179 1.18 -7.67 8.63
CA TRP A 179 2.19 -8.53 9.26
C TRP A 179 2.36 -8.26 10.77
N GLY A 180 1.86 -7.12 11.25
CA GLY A 180 2.00 -6.65 12.61
C GLY A 180 3.26 -5.80 12.80
N HIS A 181 3.22 -4.93 13.81
CA HIS A 181 4.29 -3.95 14.07
C HIS A 181 5.66 -4.58 14.32
N ASP A 182 6.68 -3.84 13.91
CA ASP A 182 8.08 -4.08 14.26
C ASP A 182 8.24 -4.06 15.79
N TYR A 183 8.78 -5.16 16.33
CA TYR A 183 9.03 -5.30 17.76
C TYR A 183 9.93 -4.16 18.26
N GLU A 184 10.86 -3.67 17.44
CA GLU A 184 11.79 -2.60 17.81
C GLU A 184 11.06 -1.27 18.06
N GLU A 185 10.05 -0.96 17.25
CA GLU A 185 9.21 0.23 17.44
C GLU A 185 8.37 0.11 18.72
N PHE A 186 7.78 -1.07 18.98
CA PHE A 186 7.02 -1.33 20.20
C PHE A 186 7.91 -1.24 21.45
N LEU A 187 9.14 -1.73 21.38
CA LEU A 187 10.11 -1.61 22.47
C LEU A 187 10.48 -0.16 22.74
N SER A 188 10.81 0.61 21.69
CA SER A 188 11.13 2.04 21.80
C SER A 188 9.97 2.85 22.40
N PHE A 189 8.73 2.42 22.15
CA PHE A 189 7.53 2.99 22.75
C PHE A 189 7.42 2.62 24.23
N SER A 190 7.61 1.36 24.61
CA SER A 190 7.52 0.90 26.02
C SER A 190 8.56 1.56 26.94
N GLU A 191 9.78 1.78 26.42
CA GLU A 191 10.85 2.43 27.16
C GLU A 191 10.52 3.88 27.55
N LYS A 192 9.76 4.61 26.72
CA LYS A 192 9.29 5.98 27.03
C LYS A 192 8.42 6.05 28.29
N TYR A 193 7.84 4.92 28.69
CA TYR A 193 7.02 4.80 29.89
C TYR A 193 7.75 4.08 31.05
N GLY A 194 9.06 3.86 30.92
CA GLY A 194 9.89 3.24 31.96
C GLY A 194 9.71 1.72 32.07
N GLU A 195 9.10 1.10 31.06
CA GLU A 195 8.94 -0.36 31.00
C GLU A 195 9.94 -0.91 29.98
N THR A 196 10.75 -1.87 30.40
CA THR A 196 11.70 -2.57 29.53
C THR A 196 11.17 -3.97 29.30
N ILE A 197 10.69 -4.23 28.10
CA ILE A 197 10.23 -5.56 27.68
C ILE A 197 11.32 -6.15 26.79
N GLU A 198 11.75 -7.38 27.03
CA GLU A 198 12.72 -8.02 26.14
C GLU A 198 12.03 -8.55 24.88
N VAL A 199 12.68 -8.46 23.71
CA VAL A 199 12.16 -9.01 22.45
C VAL A 199 11.78 -10.49 22.62
N GLU A 200 12.65 -11.27 23.27
CA GLU A 200 12.40 -12.69 23.55
C GLU A 200 11.13 -12.90 24.39
N THR A 201 10.82 -11.99 25.32
CA THR A 201 9.55 -12.05 26.07
C THR A 201 8.34 -11.83 25.16
N LEU A 202 8.43 -10.93 24.17
CA LEU A 202 7.36 -10.72 23.20
C LEU A 202 7.19 -11.91 22.25
N LYS A 203 8.31 -12.52 21.82
CA LYS A 203 8.30 -13.75 21.00
C LYS A 203 7.71 -14.93 21.76
N GLU A 204 8.14 -15.16 23.01
CA GLU A 204 7.57 -16.18 23.89
C GLU A 204 6.09 -15.96 24.11
N PHE A 205 5.68 -14.70 24.32
CA PHE A 205 4.28 -14.34 24.48
C PHE A 205 3.45 -14.60 23.22
N LYS A 206 3.99 -14.31 22.03
CA LYS A 206 3.38 -14.67 20.75
C LYS A 206 3.19 -16.18 20.62
N VAL A 207 4.25 -16.96 20.82
CA VAL A 207 4.19 -18.44 20.77
C VAL A 207 3.17 -18.99 21.76
N TYR A 208 3.16 -18.44 22.98
CA TYR A 208 2.23 -18.83 24.03
C TYR A 208 0.77 -18.50 23.67
N LEU A 209 0.48 -17.33 23.10
CA LEU A 209 -0.85 -16.97 22.63
C LEU A 209 -1.31 -17.83 21.44
N SER A 210 -0.41 -18.18 20.52
CA SER A 210 -0.71 -19.09 19.41
C SER A 210 -1.05 -20.51 19.89
N GLN A 211 -0.41 -20.98 20.96
CA GLN A 211 -0.67 -22.29 21.55
C GLN A 211 -1.95 -22.31 22.41
N TYR A 212 -2.32 -21.18 23.00
CA TYR A 212 -3.45 -21.06 23.92
C TYR A 212 -4.35 -19.85 23.58
N PRO A 213 -4.96 -19.81 22.39
CA PRO A 213 -5.72 -18.66 21.92
C PRO A 213 -6.91 -18.30 22.83
N MET A 214 -7.48 -19.30 23.52
CA MET A 214 -8.60 -19.14 24.44
C MET A 214 -8.25 -18.42 25.76
N LEU A 215 -6.96 -18.25 26.09
CA LEU A 215 -6.54 -17.48 27.27
C LEU A 215 -6.85 -15.99 27.13
N ALA A 216 -6.86 -15.46 25.91
CA ALA A 216 -7.29 -14.09 25.63
C ALA A 216 -8.76 -13.85 26.03
N LEU A 217 -9.56 -14.91 26.13
CA LEU A 217 -11.01 -14.86 26.37
C LEU A 217 -11.39 -15.16 27.84
N LYS A 218 -10.49 -15.71 28.66
CA LYS A 218 -10.78 -16.24 30.02
C LYS A 218 -10.70 -15.21 31.16
N GLN A 219 -10.25 -13.98 30.88
CA GLN A 219 -10.15 -12.91 31.88
C GLN A 219 -11.53 -12.30 32.21
N THR A 220 -11.95 -12.39 33.47
CA THR A 220 -13.26 -11.94 33.98
C THR A 220 -13.33 -10.46 34.36
N SER A 221 -12.21 -9.74 34.35
CA SER A 221 -12.20 -8.29 34.60
C SER A 221 -12.15 -7.49 33.30
N SER A 222 -12.88 -6.37 33.25
CA SER A 222 -13.16 -5.60 32.02
C SER A 222 -11.94 -4.89 31.42
N ALA A 223 -10.82 -4.76 32.13
CA ALA A 223 -9.62 -4.06 31.64
C ALA A 223 -8.59 -4.99 30.91
N PRO A 224 -8.19 -6.16 31.45
CA PRO A 224 -7.29 -7.09 30.75
C PRO A 224 -7.91 -7.70 29.49
N ARG A 225 -9.24 -7.81 29.44
CA ARG A 225 -9.98 -8.35 28.28
C ARG A 225 -9.87 -7.47 27.03
N CYS A 226 -9.81 -6.15 27.20
CA CYS A 226 -9.58 -5.23 26.07
C CYS A 226 -8.14 -5.27 25.59
N LEU A 227 -7.16 -5.45 26.50
CA LEU A 227 -5.75 -5.49 26.13
C LEU A 227 -5.36 -6.83 25.50
N LEU A 228 -5.81 -7.98 26.02
CA LEU A 228 -5.54 -9.29 25.42
C LEU A 228 -6.27 -9.49 24.09
N LYS A 229 -7.46 -8.91 23.91
CA LYS A 229 -8.10 -8.85 22.60
C LYS A 229 -7.37 -7.92 21.64
N LYS A 230 -6.81 -6.80 22.11
CA LYS A 230 -6.02 -5.89 21.28
C LYS A 230 -4.65 -6.45 20.94
N VAL A 231 -3.96 -7.08 21.88
CA VAL A 231 -2.67 -7.73 21.64
C VAL A 231 -2.87 -8.99 20.79
N GLY A 232 -3.92 -9.77 21.04
CA GLY A 232 -4.37 -10.83 20.13
C GLY A 232 -4.70 -10.30 18.73
N ALA A 233 -5.39 -9.16 18.60
CA ALA A 233 -5.68 -8.52 17.31
C ALA A 233 -4.42 -7.93 16.63
N ILE A 234 -3.45 -7.43 17.40
CA ILE A 234 -2.14 -6.97 16.91
C ILE A 234 -1.29 -8.16 16.42
N PHE A 235 -1.42 -9.34 17.04
CA PHE A 235 -0.68 -10.55 16.67
C PHE A 235 -1.39 -11.46 15.65
N LEU A 236 -2.70 -11.27 15.39
CA LEU A 236 -3.54 -12.11 14.51
C LEU A 236 -4.18 -11.34 13.33
N GLY A 237 -3.72 -10.14 12.98
CA GLY A 237 -4.19 -9.44 11.78
C GLY A 237 -5.56 -8.76 11.90
N ASN A 238 -5.72 -7.93 12.94
CA ASN A 238 -6.68 -6.84 13.14
C ASN A 238 -8.21 -7.11 13.21
N ARG A 239 -8.76 -6.82 14.40
CA ARG A 239 -10.02 -6.06 14.59
C ARG A 239 -10.08 -5.56 16.03
N LEU A 240 -9.87 -4.26 16.29
CA LEU A 240 -10.45 -3.51 17.43
C LEU A 240 -10.13 -1.98 17.35
N TYR A 241 -10.22 -1.39 16.15
CA TYR A 241 -10.02 0.06 15.93
C TYR A 241 -11.30 0.90 16.10
N GLU A 242 -12.26 0.45 16.92
CA GLU A 242 -13.44 1.26 17.26
C GLU A 242 -13.71 1.26 18.77
N ILE A 243 -12.80 1.76 19.61
CA ILE A 243 -13.20 2.34 20.91
C ILE A 243 -12.26 3.49 21.23
N GLY A 244 -12.74 4.71 20.96
CA GLY A 244 -12.08 5.95 21.35
C GLY A 244 -11.99 6.16 22.87
N LYS A 245 -11.01 6.99 23.25
CA LYS A 245 -10.72 7.53 24.59
C LYS A 245 -10.41 6.50 25.67
N PHE A 246 -9.12 6.26 25.91
CA PHE A 246 -8.65 5.71 27.17
C PHE A 246 -7.62 6.65 27.83
N LYS A 247 -7.91 7.05 29.07
CA LYS A 247 -7.11 7.94 29.92
C LYS A 247 -5.93 7.20 30.56
N GLU A 248 -4.85 7.95 30.78
CA GLU A 248 -3.53 7.56 31.31
C GLU A 248 -3.56 6.73 32.62
N ASP A 249 -4.59 6.88 33.45
CA ASP A 249 -4.66 6.23 34.77
C ASP A 249 -4.82 4.69 34.72
N TYR A 250 -5.24 4.11 33.58
CA TYR A 250 -5.55 2.69 33.46
C TYR A 250 -4.31 1.78 33.28
N LEU A 251 -3.26 2.27 32.61
CA LEU A 251 -2.05 1.48 32.34
C LEU A 251 -1.19 1.26 33.60
N SER A 252 -1.09 2.28 34.45
CA SER A 252 -0.33 2.21 35.71
C SER A 252 -0.93 1.19 36.69
N SER A 253 -2.28 1.12 36.77
CA SER A 253 -2.96 0.13 37.62
C SER A 253 -2.81 -1.32 37.13
N PHE A 254 -2.65 -1.51 35.82
CA PHE A 254 -2.49 -2.82 35.18
C PHE A 254 -1.10 -3.42 35.41
N LEU A 255 -0.03 -2.62 35.24
CA LEU A 255 1.35 -3.07 35.46
C LEU A 255 1.61 -3.45 36.93
N ILE A 256 0.97 -2.74 37.87
CA ILE A 256 0.99 -3.08 39.29
C ILE A 256 0.30 -4.43 39.54
N LYS A 257 -0.85 -4.68 38.91
CA LYS A 257 -1.62 -5.92 39.09
C LYS A 257 -0.94 -7.15 38.45
N TYR A 258 -0.34 -6.98 37.28
CA TYR A 258 0.44 -8.02 36.60
C TYR A 258 1.68 -8.44 37.39
N LYS A 259 2.36 -7.49 38.05
CA LYS A 259 3.44 -7.79 39.01
C LYS A 259 2.93 -8.70 40.14
N THR A 260 1.83 -8.36 40.81
CA THR A 260 1.28 -9.20 41.90
C THR A 260 0.88 -10.60 41.46
N GLU A 261 0.30 -10.76 40.27
CA GLU A 261 -0.18 -12.07 39.78
C GLU A 261 0.98 -12.95 39.25
N LYS A 262 1.99 -12.38 38.58
CA LYS A 262 3.19 -13.11 38.12
C LYS A 262 3.99 -13.71 39.28
N TYR A 263 4.10 -12.99 40.41
CA TYR A 263 4.75 -13.53 41.61
C TYR A 263 3.95 -14.66 42.28
N SER A 264 2.62 -14.61 42.23
CA SER A 264 1.78 -15.70 42.74
C SER A 264 1.84 -16.96 41.87
N PHE A 265 1.88 -16.81 40.54
CA PHE A 265 1.84 -17.94 39.60
C PHE A 265 3.17 -18.72 39.53
N ILE A 266 4.31 -18.04 39.71
CA ILE A 266 5.64 -18.67 39.78
C ILE A 266 5.84 -19.40 41.12
N SER A 267 5.19 -18.94 42.19
CA SER A 267 5.28 -19.59 43.52
C SER A 267 4.50 -20.91 43.62
N SER A 268 3.44 -21.09 42.82
CA SER A 268 2.59 -22.29 42.81
C SER A 268 3.14 -23.49 42.02
N TYR A 269 4.31 -23.35 41.39
CA TYR A 269 4.98 -24.41 40.60
C TYR A 269 6.38 -24.77 41.11
N ARG A 270 6.76 -24.31 42.31
CA ARG A 270 7.92 -24.82 43.05
C ARG A 270 7.49 -25.59 44.29
N TYR A 271 6.84 -26.75 44.10
CA TYR A 271 6.85 -27.91 45.00
C TYR A 271 6.40 -29.15 44.23
#